data_AF-B8A3T0-F1
#
_entry.id   AF-B8A3T0-F1
#
_cell.length_a   1.000
_cell.length_b   1.000
_cell.length_c   1.000
_cell.angle_alpha   90.00
_cell.angle_beta   90.00
_cell.angle_gamma   90.00
#
_symmetry.space_group_name_H-M   'P 1'
#
loop_
_entity.id
_entity.type
_entity.pdbx_description
1 polymer ?
#
loop_
_entity_poly.entity_id
_entity_poly.type
_entity_poly.pdbx_seq_one_letter_code
_entity_poly.pdbx_strand_id
1 'polypeptide(L)'
;MIDVKGRWKDAAVLAVNRCQGKSAGKRKRVDAATRRVALLLMMGYDRFTSPEVCLHYLFASEIVDSVVLGAAVAELDGEEVIKLMRYLNMWIGKYRRFLEAHMCPEAVEMLELDQCDIVPSFGAVARALGVLLDNHFSHLVLNADAREDLRAAELIVRELTAEAESSGTILDLLHRLQLNK
;
A
#
# COMPACT_ATOMS: atom_id res chain seq x y z
N MET A 1 -17.65 -2.02 16.21
CA MET A 1 -16.25 -2.11 15.72
C MET A 1 -15.36 -1.48 16.77
N ILE A 2 -14.42 -2.26 17.33
CA ILE A 2 -13.30 -1.75 18.15
C ILE A 2 -12.62 -0.60 17.38
N ASP A 3 -12.04 0.39 18.07
CA ASP A 3 -11.40 1.56 17.46
C ASP A 3 -10.16 1.17 16.62
N VAL A 4 -10.40 0.62 15.42
CA VAL A 4 -9.36 0.12 14.50
C VAL A 4 -8.43 1.26 14.15
N LYS A 5 -8.97 2.44 13.86
CA LYS A 5 -8.18 3.63 13.54
C LYS A 5 -7.34 4.09 14.72
N GLY A 6 -7.84 3.99 15.95
CA GLY A 6 -7.06 4.20 17.17
C GLY A 6 -5.86 3.26 17.28
N ARG A 7 -6.04 1.96 17.02
CA ARG A 7 -4.91 0.99 17.02
C ARG A 7 -3.83 1.35 15.99
N TRP A 8 -4.24 1.80 14.80
CA TRP A 8 -3.29 2.28 13.78
C TRP A 8 -2.55 3.54 14.23
N LYS A 9 -3.25 4.47 14.89
CA LYS A 9 -2.65 5.67 15.48
C LYS A 9 -1.59 5.29 16.52
N ASP A 10 -1.95 4.42 17.46
CA ASP A 10 -1.10 4.03 18.57
C ASP A 10 0.16 3.30 18.06
N ALA A 11 -0.01 2.40 17.09
CA ALA A 11 1.11 1.71 16.43
C ALA A 11 2.05 2.70 15.72
N ALA A 12 1.50 3.67 14.97
CA ALA A 12 2.29 4.68 14.27
C ALA A 12 3.05 5.59 15.25
N VAL A 13 2.40 6.05 16.34
CA VAL A 13 3.05 6.84 17.40
C VAL A 13 4.16 6.04 18.07
N LEU A 14 3.90 4.78 18.41
CA LEU A 14 4.89 3.89 19.03
C LEU A 14 6.12 3.70 18.13
N ALA A 15 5.92 3.49 16.83
CA ALA A 15 7.01 3.36 15.86
C ALA A 15 7.86 4.64 15.75
N VAL A 16 7.23 5.82 15.73
CA VAL A 16 7.93 7.12 15.72
C VAL A 16 8.73 7.34 17.00
N ASN A 17 8.14 7.07 18.17
CA ASN A 17 8.83 7.23 19.45
C ASN A 17 10.05 6.31 19.57
N ARG A 18 9.96 5.08 19.04
CA ARG A 18 11.09 4.14 19.00
C ARG A 18 12.21 4.58 18.05
N CYS A 19 11.89 5.37 17.01
CA CYS A 19 12.89 6.01 16.16
C CYS A 19 13.62 7.14 16.91
N GLN A 20 12.91 7.94 17.71
CA GLN A 20 13.49 9.08 18.43
C GLN A 20 14.31 8.68 19.67
N GLY A 21 13.95 7.59 20.36
CA GLY A 21 14.53 7.20 21.66
C GLY A 21 15.91 6.51 21.63
N LYS A 22 16.56 6.33 20.48
CA LYS A 22 17.83 5.57 20.36
C LYS A 22 19.02 6.40 19.86
N SER A 23 19.27 7.54 20.50
CA SER A 23 20.47 8.36 20.25
C SER A 23 21.63 8.00 21.20
N ALA A 24 22.26 6.83 21.02
CA ALA A 24 23.62 6.59 21.52
C ALA A 24 24.29 5.36 20.87
N GLY A 25 25.29 5.62 20.03
CA GLY A 25 26.51 4.80 19.95
C GLY A 25 26.60 3.67 18.93
N LYS A 26 25.57 2.85 18.70
CA LYS A 26 25.67 1.70 17.77
C LYS A 26 24.30 1.34 17.23
N ARG A 27 23.95 1.64 15.95
CA ARG A 27 22.89 0.98 15.12
C ARG A 27 22.34 1.80 13.91
N LYS A 28 23.16 2.20 12.94
CA LYS A 28 22.66 2.86 11.70
C LYS A 28 21.59 2.05 10.93
N ARG A 29 21.71 0.72 10.91
CA ARG A 29 20.82 -0.19 10.17
C ARG A 29 19.44 -0.38 10.84
N VAL A 30 19.41 -0.43 12.17
CA VAL A 30 18.16 -0.55 12.95
C VAL A 30 17.37 0.76 12.91
N ASP A 31 18.06 1.89 12.81
CA ASP A 31 17.42 3.20 12.65
C ASP A 31 16.69 3.32 11.30
N ALA A 32 17.33 2.88 10.21
CA ALA A 32 16.70 2.82 8.89
C ALA A 32 15.49 1.86 8.84
N ALA A 33 15.61 0.67 9.45
CA ALA A 33 14.53 -0.32 9.52
C ALA A 33 13.33 0.21 10.31
N THR A 34 13.58 0.85 11.46
CA THR A 34 12.54 1.47 12.31
C THR A 34 11.87 2.64 11.59
N ARG A 35 12.63 3.46 10.87
CA ARG A 35 12.09 4.55 10.04
C ARG A 35 11.13 4.03 8.96
N ARG A 36 11.47 2.94 8.27
CA ARG A 36 10.60 2.32 7.25
C ARG A 36 9.28 1.85 7.84
N VAL A 37 9.30 1.19 9.00
CA VAL A 37 8.08 0.77 9.70
C VAL A 37 7.25 1.96 10.14
N ALA A 38 7.88 3.00 10.71
CA ALA A 38 7.17 4.22 11.07
C ALA A 38 6.50 4.87 9.85
N LEU A 39 7.18 4.93 8.71
CA LEU A 39 6.61 5.44 7.46
C LEU A 39 5.41 4.60 6.99
N LEU A 40 5.51 3.27 6.98
CA LEU A 40 4.42 2.37 6.59
C LEU A 40 3.18 2.54 7.47
N LEU A 41 3.35 2.59 8.79
CA LEU A 41 2.25 2.75 9.73
C LEU A 41 1.61 4.14 9.63
N MET A 42 2.43 5.18 9.45
CA MET A 42 1.92 6.54 9.19
C MET A 42 1.18 6.60 7.86
N MET A 43 1.64 5.89 6.82
CA MET A 43 0.92 5.76 5.55
C MET A 43 -0.44 5.10 5.76
N GLY A 44 -0.53 4.00 6.50
CA GLY A 44 -1.80 3.33 6.78
C GLY A 44 -2.72 4.06 7.77
N TYR A 45 -2.24 5.07 8.48
CA TYR A 45 -3.10 5.88 9.36
C TYR A 45 -3.57 7.18 8.71
N ASP A 46 -2.66 7.90 8.03
CA ASP A 46 -2.92 9.26 7.54
C ASP A 46 -4.04 9.30 6.50
N ARG A 47 -4.94 10.28 6.62
CA ARG A 47 -6.06 10.58 5.69
C ARG A 47 -7.10 9.49 5.45
N PHE A 48 -6.95 8.29 5.98
CA PHE A 48 -8.00 7.26 5.89
C PHE A 48 -9.07 7.46 6.97
N THR A 49 -10.32 7.23 6.60
CA THR A 49 -11.47 7.12 7.50
C THR A 49 -11.47 5.77 8.22
N SER A 50 -12.24 5.63 9.31
CA SER A 50 -12.28 4.36 10.04
C SER A 50 -12.76 3.15 9.18
N PRO A 51 -13.76 3.29 8.29
CA PRO A 51 -14.13 2.21 7.37
C PRO A 51 -13.02 1.86 6.36
N GLU A 52 -12.32 2.86 5.82
CA GLU A 52 -11.22 2.63 4.88
C GLU A 52 -10.05 1.89 5.54
N VAL A 53 -9.77 2.16 6.82
CA VAL A 53 -8.76 1.42 7.58
C VAL A 53 -9.10 -0.08 7.71
N CYS A 54 -10.39 -0.45 7.68
CA CYS A 54 -10.78 -1.86 7.65
C CYS A 54 -10.43 -2.55 6.32
N LEU A 55 -10.41 -1.80 5.21
CA LEU A 55 -9.99 -2.33 3.91
C LEU A 55 -8.52 -2.70 3.88
N HIS A 56 -7.68 -2.14 4.76
CA HIS A 56 -6.28 -2.54 4.88
C HIS A 56 -6.15 -4.05 5.13
N TYR A 57 -6.99 -4.62 5.97
CA TYR A 57 -7.01 -6.06 6.26
C TYR A 57 -7.38 -6.89 5.02
N LEU A 58 -8.36 -6.42 4.24
CA LEU A 58 -8.78 -7.10 3.01
C LEU A 58 -7.64 -7.14 2.00
N PHE A 59 -7.00 -5.99 1.74
CA PHE A 59 -5.99 -5.86 0.71
C PHE A 59 -4.58 -6.28 1.14
N ALA A 60 -4.34 -6.47 2.44
CA ALA A 60 -3.13 -7.11 2.94
C ALA A 60 -3.25 -8.64 3.02
N SER A 61 -4.48 -9.19 3.00
CA SER A 61 -4.70 -10.62 3.12
C SER A 61 -4.23 -11.38 1.88
N GLU A 62 -3.43 -12.43 2.08
CA GLU A 62 -3.05 -13.39 1.03
C GLU A 62 -4.20 -14.31 0.62
N ILE A 63 -5.30 -14.35 1.40
CA ILE A 63 -6.46 -15.23 1.16
C ILE A 63 -7.32 -14.70 0.01
N VAL A 64 -7.28 -13.38 -0.22
CA VAL A 64 -8.14 -12.72 -1.20
C VAL A 64 -7.42 -12.69 -2.54
N ASP A 65 -7.67 -13.71 -3.35
CA ASP A 65 -7.20 -13.74 -4.74
C ASP A 65 -8.03 -12.81 -5.64
N SER A 66 -7.58 -12.62 -6.88
CA SER A 66 -8.24 -11.75 -7.84
C SER A 66 -9.63 -12.26 -8.26
N VAL A 67 -9.91 -13.55 -8.15
CA VAL A 67 -11.20 -14.15 -8.51
C VAL A 67 -12.24 -13.83 -7.45
N VAL A 68 -11.91 -14.08 -6.19
CA VAL A 68 -12.78 -13.76 -5.04
C VAL A 68 -12.99 -12.24 -4.95
N LEU A 69 -11.92 -11.46 -5.12
CA LEU A 69 -12.02 -10.01 -5.14
C LEU A 69 -12.89 -9.54 -6.32
N GLY A 70 -12.74 -10.13 -7.50
CA GLY A 70 -13.54 -9.80 -8.67
C GLY A 70 -15.03 -10.04 -8.45
N ALA A 71 -15.40 -11.18 -7.86
CA ALA A 71 -16.79 -11.48 -7.52
C ALA A 71 -17.37 -10.45 -6.53
N ALA A 72 -16.62 -10.07 -5.50
CA ALA A 72 -17.08 -9.05 -4.54
C ALA A 72 -17.17 -7.65 -5.18
N VAL A 73 -16.22 -7.29 -6.04
CA VAL A 73 -16.17 -6.00 -6.72
C VAL A 73 -17.29 -5.87 -7.74
N ALA A 74 -17.66 -6.94 -8.45
CA ALA A 74 -18.74 -6.94 -9.43
C ALA A 74 -20.10 -6.53 -8.84
N GLU A 75 -20.32 -6.80 -7.56
CA GLU A 75 -21.57 -6.49 -6.83
C GLU A 75 -21.62 -5.05 -6.30
N LEU A 76 -20.53 -4.29 -6.37
CA LEU A 76 -20.49 -2.90 -5.89
C LEU A 76 -21.35 -1.99 -6.75
N ASP A 77 -22.06 -1.07 -6.10
CA ASP A 77 -22.77 -0.01 -6.80
C ASP A 77 -21.83 1.11 -7.30
N GLY A 78 -22.39 2.06 -8.06
CA GLY A 78 -21.60 3.14 -8.63
C GLY A 78 -20.92 4.05 -7.61
N GLU A 79 -21.54 4.31 -6.46
CA GLU A 79 -20.95 5.14 -5.41
C GLU A 79 -19.83 4.38 -4.69
N GLU A 80 -20.04 3.10 -4.42
CA GLU A 80 -19.07 2.21 -3.80
C GLU A 80 -17.83 2.01 -4.68
N VAL A 81 -18.00 1.84 -5.99
CA VAL A 81 -16.92 1.76 -6.98
C VAL A 81 -16.03 3.01 -6.91
N ILE A 82 -16.63 4.21 -6.85
CA ILE A 82 -15.88 5.48 -6.78
C ILE A 82 -15.13 5.59 -5.46
N LYS A 83 -15.76 5.25 -4.33
CA LYS A 83 -15.11 5.25 -3.00
C LYS A 83 -13.93 4.28 -2.97
N LEU A 84 -14.10 3.07 -3.50
CA LEU A 84 -13.03 2.08 -3.56
C LEU A 84 -11.86 2.55 -4.45
N MET A 85 -12.15 3.13 -5.61
CA MET A 85 -11.12 3.73 -6.47
C MET A 85 -10.33 4.81 -5.73
N ARG A 86 -11.01 5.73 -5.03
CA ARG A 86 -10.35 6.79 -4.25
C ARG A 86 -9.44 6.21 -3.16
N TYR A 87 -9.91 5.19 -2.45
CA TYR A 87 -9.12 4.47 -1.48
C TYR A 87 -7.84 3.86 -2.09
N LEU A 88 -7.94 3.19 -3.25
CA LEU A 88 -6.79 2.60 -3.94
C LEU A 88 -5.82 3.68 -4.45
N ASN A 89 -6.35 4.78 -4.98
CA ASN A 89 -5.56 5.92 -5.44
C ASN A 89 -4.78 6.58 -4.31
N MET A 90 -5.35 6.65 -3.10
CA MET A 90 -4.63 7.14 -1.91
C MET A 90 -3.40 6.27 -1.62
N TRP A 91 -3.53 4.94 -1.70
CA TRP A 91 -2.39 4.03 -1.52
C TRP A 91 -1.33 4.21 -2.60
N ILE A 92 -1.72 4.23 -3.86
CA ILE A 92 -0.80 4.44 -4.99
C ILE A 92 -0.05 5.77 -4.84
N GLY A 93 -0.75 6.85 -4.47
CA GLY A 93 -0.14 8.16 -4.23
C GLY A 93 0.86 8.15 -3.07
N LYS A 94 0.57 7.40 -1.99
CA LYS A 94 1.49 7.23 -0.85
C LYS A 94 2.73 6.45 -1.26
N TYR A 95 2.59 5.36 -2.02
CA TYR A 95 3.73 4.58 -2.52
C TYR A 95 4.63 5.37 -3.46
N ARG A 96 4.04 6.18 -4.35
CA ARG A 96 4.83 7.11 -5.19
C ARG A 96 5.61 8.11 -4.34
N ARG A 97 5.00 8.65 -3.29
CA ARG A 97 5.62 9.68 -2.42
C ARG A 97 6.70 9.12 -1.50
N PHE A 98 6.54 7.89 -1.02
CA PHE A 98 7.41 7.27 -0.03
C PHE A 98 8.00 5.98 -0.57
N LEU A 99 8.94 6.10 -1.52
CA LEU A 99 9.58 4.94 -2.19
C LEU A 99 10.31 3.99 -1.21
N GLU A 100 10.75 4.51 -0.06
CA GLU A 100 11.38 3.72 1.00
C GLU A 100 10.39 2.91 1.85
N ALA A 101 9.09 3.16 1.70
CA ALA A 101 8.04 2.49 2.46
C ALA A 101 7.76 1.12 1.87
N HIS A 102 8.60 0.16 2.22
CA HIS A 102 8.41 -1.25 1.91
C HIS A 102 8.56 -2.05 3.21
N MET A 103 7.88 -3.19 3.30
CA MET A 103 8.00 -4.05 4.47
C MET A 103 9.46 -4.45 4.69
N CYS A 104 9.88 -4.45 5.95
CA CYS A 104 11.22 -4.85 6.37
C CYS A 104 11.02 -5.94 7.44
N PRO A 105 11.13 -7.23 7.08
CA PRO A 105 10.85 -8.34 7.99
C PRO A 105 11.61 -8.22 9.32
N GLU A 106 12.86 -7.76 9.26
CA GLU A 106 13.71 -7.55 10.44
C GLU A 106 13.15 -6.46 11.37
N ALA A 107 12.48 -5.46 10.81
CA ALA A 107 11.89 -4.39 11.59
C ALA A 107 10.58 -4.83 12.27
N VAL A 108 9.80 -5.71 11.63
CA VAL A 108 8.58 -6.29 12.19
C VAL A 108 8.92 -7.15 13.40
N GLU A 109 9.89 -8.06 13.26
CA GLU A 109 10.38 -8.91 14.35
C GLU A 109 10.95 -8.08 15.51
N MET A 110 11.68 -6.99 15.20
CA MET A 110 12.26 -6.11 16.22
C MET A 110 11.25 -5.20 16.93
N LEU A 111 10.10 -4.93 16.31
CA LEU A 111 9.13 -3.97 16.82
C LEU A 111 7.85 -4.61 17.36
N GLU A 112 7.57 -5.88 17.06
CA GLU A 112 6.37 -6.60 17.54
C GLU A 112 5.09 -5.77 17.28
N LEU A 113 4.98 -5.21 16.07
CA LEU A 113 3.87 -4.36 15.65
C LEU A 113 2.98 -5.14 14.66
N ASP A 114 1.91 -5.74 15.17
CA ASP A 114 0.92 -6.51 14.37
C ASP A 114 0.31 -5.70 13.22
N GLN A 115 0.38 -4.37 13.28
CA GLN A 115 -0.19 -3.47 12.27
C GLN A 115 0.67 -3.41 11.00
N CYS A 116 1.90 -3.91 11.02
CA CYS A 116 2.77 -3.96 9.84
C CYS A 116 2.27 -4.99 8.81
N ASP A 117 1.80 -6.15 9.27
CA ASP A 117 1.35 -7.24 8.41
C ASP A 117 0.04 -6.93 7.67
N ILE A 118 -0.66 -5.88 8.11
CA ILE A 118 -1.94 -5.44 7.55
C ILE A 118 -1.79 -4.20 6.68
N VAL A 119 -0.56 -3.76 6.36
CA VAL A 119 -0.33 -2.70 5.35
C VAL A 119 -0.43 -3.33 3.96
N PRO A 120 -1.39 -2.93 3.12
CA PRO A 120 -1.54 -3.48 1.77
C PRO A 120 -0.30 -3.21 0.94
N SER A 121 0.36 -4.25 0.42
CA SER A 121 1.51 -4.06 -0.47
C SER A 121 1.11 -3.29 -1.74
N PHE A 122 2.08 -2.58 -2.35
CA PHE A 122 1.85 -1.92 -3.64
C PHE A 122 1.29 -2.89 -4.70
N GLY A 123 1.83 -4.12 -4.77
CA GLY A 123 1.35 -5.14 -5.70
C GLY A 123 -0.10 -5.55 -5.45
N ALA A 124 -0.53 -5.66 -4.19
CA ALA A 124 -1.92 -5.95 -3.85
C ALA A 124 -2.86 -4.81 -4.24
N VAL A 125 -2.46 -3.56 -3.97
CA VAL A 125 -3.21 -2.36 -4.37
C VAL A 125 -3.33 -2.25 -5.89
N ALA A 126 -2.24 -2.47 -6.63
CA ALA A 126 -2.24 -2.44 -8.09
C ALA A 126 -3.13 -3.53 -8.69
N ARG A 127 -3.08 -4.76 -8.15
CA ARG A 127 -3.99 -5.85 -8.55
C ARG A 127 -5.45 -5.50 -8.29
N ALA A 128 -5.76 -4.95 -7.11
CA ALA A 128 -7.11 -4.54 -6.77
C ALA A 128 -7.64 -3.43 -7.71
N LEU A 129 -6.79 -2.49 -8.09
CA LEU A 129 -7.15 -1.47 -9.09
C LEU A 129 -7.43 -2.10 -10.46
N GLY A 130 -6.61 -3.06 -10.89
CA GLY A 130 -6.86 -3.82 -12.11
C GLY A 130 -8.23 -4.51 -12.09
N VAL A 131 -8.53 -5.25 -11.02
CA VAL A 131 -9.84 -5.91 -10.83
C VAL A 131 -11.00 -4.92 -10.84
N LEU A 132 -10.84 -3.74 -10.21
CA LEU A 132 -11.86 -2.69 -10.22
C LEU A 132 -12.13 -2.18 -11.64
N LEU A 133 -11.07 -1.96 -12.43
CA LEU A 133 -11.19 -1.53 -13.82
C LEU A 133 -11.83 -2.63 -14.68
N ASP A 134 -11.40 -3.88 -14.54
CA ASP A 134 -11.94 -5.01 -15.32
C ASP A 134 -13.46 -5.16 -15.14
N ASN A 135 -13.98 -4.90 -13.94
CA ASN A 135 -15.41 -5.02 -13.64
C ASN A 135 -16.21 -3.75 -13.96
N HIS A 136 -15.64 -2.55 -13.73
CA HIS A 136 -16.40 -1.29 -13.71
C HIS A 136 -15.85 -0.17 -14.59
N PHE A 137 -14.97 -0.47 -15.57
CA PHE A 137 -14.37 0.53 -16.45
C PHE A 137 -15.39 1.49 -17.07
N SER A 138 -16.47 0.95 -17.65
CA SER A 138 -17.50 1.75 -18.31
C SER A 138 -18.15 2.75 -17.34
N HIS A 139 -18.42 2.34 -16.10
CA HIS A 139 -18.99 3.21 -15.08
C HIS A 139 -18.02 4.35 -14.73
N LEU A 140 -16.74 4.01 -14.50
CA LEU A 140 -15.69 4.97 -14.13
C LEU A 140 -15.42 6.02 -15.22
N VAL A 141 -15.44 5.63 -16.49
CA VAL A 141 -15.17 6.56 -17.60
C VAL A 141 -16.37 7.47 -17.89
N LEU A 142 -17.59 6.95 -17.73
CA LEU A 142 -18.82 7.70 -18.00
C LEU A 142 -19.17 8.69 -16.88
N ASN A 143 -18.76 8.42 -15.64
CA ASN A 143 -18.96 9.32 -14.51
C ASN A 143 -17.92 10.47 -14.51
N ALA A 144 -18.37 11.73 -14.45
CA ALA A 144 -17.49 12.90 -14.52
C ALA A 144 -16.55 13.02 -13.31
N ASP A 145 -17.08 12.79 -12.10
CA ASP A 145 -16.32 12.88 -10.85
C ASP A 145 -15.27 11.77 -10.77
N ALA A 146 -15.62 10.56 -11.24
CA ALA A 146 -14.71 9.43 -11.29
C ALA A 146 -13.59 9.63 -12.32
N ARG A 147 -13.85 10.36 -13.41
CA ARG A 147 -12.88 10.56 -14.49
C ARG A 147 -11.65 11.35 -14.05
N GLU A 148 -11.81 12.32 -13.16
CA GLU A 148 -10.68 13.08 -12.62
C GLU A 148 -9.77 12.20 -11.76
N ASP A 149 -10.39 11.41 -10.88
CA ASP A 149 -9.68 10.44 -10.04
C ASP A 149 -8.98 9.36 -10.90
N LEU A 150 -9.64 8.90 -11.97
CA LEU A 150 -9.08 7.93 -12.91
C LEU A 150 -7.87 8.50 -13.67
N ARG A 151 -7.93 9.75 -14.12
CA ARG A 151 -6.78 10.43 -14.77
C ARG A 151 -5.61 10.62 -13.81
N ALA A 152 -5.88 10.94 -12.55
CA ALA A 152 -4.85 11.04 -11.53
C ALA A 152 -4.15 9.69 -11.30
N ALA A 153 -4.92 8.60 -11.28
CA ALA A 153 -4.39 7.24 -11.20
C ALA A 153 -3.56 6.89 -12.44
N GLU A 154 -4.07 7.17 -13.64
CA GLU A 154 -3.39 6.91 -14.92
C GLU A 154 -2.01 7.56 -14.96
N LEU A 155 -1.90 8.83 -14.54
CA LEU A 155 -0.62 9.54 -14.50
C LEU A 155 0.40 8.80 -13.63
N ILE A 156 0.00 8.39 -12.42
CA ILE A 156 0.89 7.70 -11.48
C ILE A 156 1.27 6.33 -12.01
N VAL A 157 0.30 5.55 -12.51
CA VAL A 157 0.55 4.22 -13.07
C VAL A 157 1.51 4.32 -14.25
N ARG A 158 1.35 5.29 -15.14
CA ARG A 158 2.26 5.50 -16.27
C ARG A 158 3.69 5.81 -15.83
N GLU A 159 3.88 6.66 -14.82
CA GLU A 159 5.19 6.94 -14.24
C GLU A 159 5.84 5.67 -13.66
N LEU A 160 5.05 4.87 -12.92
CA LEU A 160 5.53 3.62 -12.31
C LEU A 160 5.83 2.54 -13.36
N THR A 161 5.03 2.45 -14.42
CA THR A 161 5.28 1.54 -15.55
C THR A 161 6.58 1.90 -16.26
N ALA A 162 6.80 3.19 -16.55
CA ALA A 162 8.04 3.63 -17.20
C ALA A 162 9.28 3.29 -16.35
N GLU A 163 9.20 3.45 -15.02
CA GLU A 163 10.29 3.06 -14.11
C GLU A 163 10.49 1.55 -14.02
N ALA A 164 9.39 0.77 -14.03
CA ALA A 164 9.48 -0.69 -14.04
C ALA A 164 10.14 -1.20 -15.33
N GLU A 165 9.79 -0.62 -16.48
CA GLU A 165 10.39 -0.94 -17.78
C GLU A 165 11.87 -0.58 -17.84
N SER A 166 12.25 0.60 -17.33
CA SER A 166 13.66 1.03 -17.29
C SER A 166 14.50 0.14 -16.36
N SER A 167 13.92 -0.29 -15.24
CA SER A 167 14.58 -1.12 -14.22
C SER A 167 14.60 -2.62 -14.57
N GLY A 168 13.74 -3.08 -15.46
CA GLY A 168 13.56 -4.51 -15.77
C GLY A 168 14.86 -5.21 -16.17
N THR A 169 15.65 -4.58 -17.04
CA THR A 169 16.94 -5.13 -17.50
C THR A 169 17.95 -5.28 -16.36
N ILE A 170 17.96 -4.33 -15.42
CA ILE A 170 18.84 -4.38 -14.24
C ILE A 170 18.41 -5.50 -13.31
N LEU A 171 17.09 -5.64 -13.08
CA LEU A 171 16.53 -6.68 -12.25
C LEU A 171 16.83 -8.08 -12.80
N ASP A 172 16.67 -8.27 -14.11
CA ASP A 172 17.01 -9.51 -14.81
C ASP A 172 18.49 -9.87 -14.66
N LEU A 173 19.36 -8.87 -14.77
CA LEU A 173 20.80 -9.05 -14.63
C LEU A 173 21.18 -9.44 -13.19
N LEU A 174 20.59 -8.78 -12.18
CA LEU A 174 20.77 -9.14 -10.77
C LEU A 174 20.30 -10.56 -10.48
N HIS A 175 19.14 -10.96 -11.01
CA HIS A 175 18.60 -12.31 -10.81
C HIS A 175 19.52 -13.38 -11.42
N ARG A 176 20.04 -13.14 -12.63
CA ARG A 176 21.04 -14.04 -13.26
C ARG A 176 22.35 -14.13 -12.47
N LEU A 177 22.80 -13.03 -11.86
CA LEU A 177 24.01 -13.04 -11.03
C LEU A 177 23.80 -13.79 -9.70
N GLN A 178 22.58 -13.79 -9.15
CA GLN A 178 22.25 -14.55 -7.94
C GLN A 178 22.12 -16.06 -8.20
N LEU A 179 21.63 -16.46 -9.38
CA LEU A 179 21.53 -17.87 -9.79
C LEU A 179 22.89 -18.53 -10.12
N ASN A 180 23.93 -17.73 -10.35
CA ASN A 180 25.29 -18.19 -10.64
C ASN A 180 26.21 -18.24 -9.40
N LYS A 181 25.64 -18.20 -8.19
CA LYS A 181 26.31 -18.46 -6.91
C LYS A 181 25.90 -19.81 -6.36
#